data_AF-A0A0Q6VRU7-F1
#
_entry.id   AF-A0A0Q6VRU7-F1
#
_cell.length_a   1.000
_cell.length_b   1.000
_cell.length_c   1.000
_cell.angle_alpha   90.00
_cell.angle_beta   90.00
_cell.angle_gamma   90.00
#
_symmetry.space_group_name_H-M   'P 1'
#
loop_
_entity.id
_entity.type
_entity.pdbx_description
1 polymer ?
#
loop_
_entity_poly.entity_id
_entity_poly.type
_entity_poly.pdbx_seq_one_letter_code
_entity_poly.pdbx_strand_id
1 'polypeptide(L)'
;MTDAATTEPSQPTNRRRLLLVLGAVLIVVIALVVGSFLYAASAAKGKASDYDDAYAAWKAKDKPVLLAATAKVPSTTFPIKGDVYTAKSRRSQKQGCDAVAASRKDIAAAADRLPTIDGGGLLGTVSSDYSDAGDHSVKRQKVVKAYVKRASAALAQIERDCRFNIKVNSTSAAYSKVFNQATKYLLKRGQSEGNGSCTSFDTCVSPLASKKNKYADLRLKATRMYESTGLKLWTSSACTETSFKTACRTIGQAYTASTKQQLKNYRYVRTSRSAVNNPGISKGNKKLDKIAAQGQKRIRKAVLALGPAYAKDKKVRRSPGWTENFFTLSARILLDDLADERAALGKL
;
A
#
# COMPACT_ATOMS: atom_id res chain seq x y z
N MET A 1 50.62 -45.52 -88.48
CA MET A 1 49.44 -44.63 -88.53
C MET A 1 48.35 -45.27 -87.68
N THR A 2 48.12 -44.66 -86.54
CA THR A 2 47.11 -45.00 -85.52
C THR A 2 45.78 -44.41 -85.92
N ASP A 3 44.72 -45.23 -85.96
CA ASP A 3 43.35 -44.72 -85.91
C ASP A 3 42.56 -45.43 -84.81
N ALA A 4 41.92 -44.59 -84.00
CA ALA A 4 41.34 -44.89 -82.71
C ALA A 4 39.96 -45.54 -82.83
N ALA A 5 39.74 -46.59 -82.04
CA ALA A 5 38.40 -47.11 -81.77
C ALA A 5 37.62 -46.07 -80.96
N THR A 6 36.50 -45.61 -81.51
CA THR A 6 35.53 -44.78 -80.78
C THR A 6 34.43 -45.70 -80.24
N THR A 7 34.38 -45.88 -78.91
CA THR A 7 33.29 -46.56 -78.22
C THR A 7 32.16 -45.57 -77.93
N GLU A 8 30.97 -45.81 -78.48
CA GLU A 8 29.76 -45.12 -78.04
C GLU A 8 29.37 -45.58 -76.62
N PRO A 9 28.95 -44.68 -75.71
CA PRO A 9 28.42 -45.07 -74.43
C PRO A 9 27.01 -45.64 -74.61
N SER A 10 26.85 -46.90 -74.25
CA SER A 10 25.56 -47.57 -74.12
C SER A 10 24.65 -46.80 -73.15
N GLN A 11 23.55 -46.25 -73.66
CA GLN A 11 22.46 -45.75 -72.81
C GLN A 11 21.90 -46.91 -71.96
N PRO A 12 21.76 -46.74 -70.63
CA PRO A 12 21.28 -47.82 -69.78
C PRO A 12 19.78 -48.05 -70.01
N THR A 13 19.42 -49.31 -70.25
CA THR A 13 18.09 -49.89 -70.53
C THR A 13 17.08 -49.78 -69.36
N ASN A 14 17.30 -48.91 -68.38
CA ASN A 14 16.63 -48.96 -67.07
C ASN A 14 15.97 -47.63 -66.60
N ARG A 15 15.77 -46.64 -67.48
CA ARG A 15 15.08 -45.38 -67.14
C ARG A 15 13.66 -45.57 -66.60
N ARG A 16 12.92 -46.58 -67.10
CA ARG A 16 11.54 -46.87 -66.67
C ARG A 16 11.46 -47.37 -65.22
N ARG A 17 12.38 -48.24 -64.80
CA ARG A 17 12.46 -48.72 -63.39
C ARG A 17 12.88 -47.60 -62.44
N LEU A 18 13.82 -46.75 -62.83
CA LEU A 18 14.26 -45.60 -62.04
C LEU A 18 13.11 -44.60 -61.78
N LEU A 19 12.30 -44.30 -62.81
CA LEU A 19 11.14 -43.42 -62.69
C LEU A 19 10.03 -44.00 -61.78
N LEU A 20 9.80 -45.32 -61.84
CA LEU A 20 8.85 -45.99 -60.94
C LEU A 20 9.31 -45.95 -59.47
N VAL A 21 10.60 -46.18 -59.21
CA VAL A 21 11.18 -46.08 -57.86
C VAL A 21 11.12 -44.64 -57.34
N LEU A 22 11.49 -43.65 -58.16
CA LEU A 22 11.39 -42.23 -57.79
C LEU A 22 9.94 -41.81 -57.53
N GLY A 23 8.98 -42.28 -58.33
CA GLY A 23 7.55 -42.04 -58.10
C GLY A 23 7.05 -42.65 -56.79
N ALA A 24 7.45 -43.89 -56.48
CA ALA A 24 7.11 -44.54 -55.21
C ALA A 24 7.73 -43.81 -54.01
N VAL A 25 9.01 -43.41 -54.10
CA VAL A 25 9.69 -42.62 -53.07
C VAL A 25 8.99 -41.26 -52.87
N LEU A 26 8.61 -40.58 -53.95
CA LEU A 26 7.90 -39.31 -53.87
C LEU A 26 6.55 -39.46 -53.15
N ILE A 27 5.78 -40.52 -53.45
CA ILE A 27 4.50 -40.79 -52.78
C ILE A 27 4.72 -41.07 -51.29
N VAL A 28 5.74 -41.86 -50.93
CA VAL A 28 6.08 -42.12 -49.52
C VAL A 28 6.48 -40.84 -48.80
N VAL A 29 7.28 -39.97 -49.43
CA VAL A 29 7.67 -38.67 -48.87
C VAL A 29 6.44 -37.77 -48.69
N ILE A 30 5.55 -37.68 -49.68
CA ILE A 30 4.31 -36.90 -49.56
C ILE A 30 3.43 -37.46 -48.44
N ALA A 31 3.28 -38.77 -48.33
CA ALA A 31 2.50 -39.41 -47.27
C ALA A 31 3.08 -39.15 -45.88
N LEU A 32 4.41 -39.19 -45.73
CA LEU A 32 5.10 -38.86 -44.47
C LEU A 32 4.93 -37.40 -44.10
N VAL A 33 5.02 -36.49 -45.08
CA VAL A 33 4.79 -35.05 -44.86
C VAL A 33 3.34 -34.81 -44.45
N VAL A 34 2.36 -35.29 -45.21
CA VAL A 34 0.93 -35.13 -44.89
C VAL A 34 0.57 -35.76 -43.55
N GLY A 35 1.05 -36.97 -43.26
CA GLY A 35 0.85 -37.65 -41.97
C GLY A 35 1.43 -36.86 -40.80
N SER A 36 2.62 -36.28 -40.98
CA SER A 36 3.28 -35.45 -39.97
C SER A 36 2.55 -34.12 -39.74
N PHE A 37 2.00 -33.50 -40.80
CA PHE A 37 1.16 -32.30 -40.70
C PHE A 37 -0.16 -32.58 -39.97
N LEU A 38 -0.84 -33.69 -40.26
CA LEU A 38 -2.08 -34.08 -39.58
C LEU A 38 -1.84 -34.41 -38.10
N TYR A 39 -0.75 -35.11 -37.77
CA TYR A 39 -0.35 -35.36 -36.39
C TYR A 39 -0.02 -34.05 -35.65
N ALA A 40 0.73 -33.15 -36.28
CA ALA A 40 1.06 -31.86 -35.70
C ALA A 40 -0.18 -30.98 -35.47
N ALA A 41 -1.15 -30.99 -36.40
CA ALA A 41 -2.42 -30.28 -36.24
C ALA A 41 -3.26 -30.85 -35.08
N SER A 42 -3.33 -32.19 -34.94
CA SER A 42 -4.02 -32.85 -33.83
C SER A 42 -3.37 -32.52 -32.47
N ALA A 43 -2.03 -32.60 -32.40
CA ALA A 43 -1.27 -32.26 -31.20
C ALA A 43 -1.40 -30.77 -30.83
N ALA A 44 -1.40 -29.87 -31.84
CA ALA A 44 -1.62 -28.44 -31.63
C ALA A 44 -3.02 -28.17 -31.05
N LYS A 45 -4.05 -28.83 -31.57
CA LYS A 45 -5.42 -28.71 -31.06
C LYS A 45 -5.54 -29.21 -29.61
N GLY A 46 -4.91 -30.35 -29.29
CA GLY A 46 -4.84 -30.85 -27.91
C GLY A 46 -4.22 -29.86 -26.94
N LYS A 47 -3.06 -29.28 -27.31
CA LYS A 47 -2.39 -28.26 -26.46
C LYS A 47 -3.19 -26.97 -26.30
N ALA A 48 -3.91 -26.53 -27.34
CA ALA A 48 -4.79 -25.38 -27.25
C ALA A 48 -5.93 -25.65 -26.24
N SER A 49 -6.52 -26.85 -26.29
CA SER A 49 -7.54 -27.29 -25.33
C SER A 49 -7.00 -27.35 -23.88
N ASP A 50 -5.82 -27.96 -23.67
CA ASP A 50 -5.19 -28.04 -22.35
C ASP A 50 -4.93 -26.64 -21.76
N TYR A 51 -4.55 -25.69 -22.62
CA TYR A 51 -4.36 -24.29 -22.22
C TYR A 51 -5.67 -23.63 -21.79
N ASP A 52 -6.75 -23.82 -22.54
CA ASP A 52 -8.06 -23.25 -22.20
C ASP A 52 -8.63 -23.86 -20.92
N ASP A 53 -8.44 -25.16 -20.67
CA ASP A 53 -8.81 -25.81 -19.42
C ASP A 53 -8.01 -25.27 -18.23
N ALA A 54 -6.68 -25.14 -18.39
CA ALA A 54 -5.82 -24.54 -17.37
C ALA A 54 -6.22 -23.08 -17.10
N TYR A 55 -6.57 -22.33 -18.14
CA TYR A 55 -7.03 -20.95 -18.01
C TYR A 55 -8.39 -20.87 -17.31
N ALA A 56 -9.33 -21.77 -17.63
CA ALA A 56 -10.61 -21.85 -16.95
C ALA A 56 -10.44 -22.14 -15.45
N ALA A 57 -9.53 -23.07 -15.10
CA ALA A 57 -9.19 -23.37 -13.71
C ALA A 57 -8.57 -22.15 -12.99
N TRP A 58 -7.61 -21.47 -13.63
CA TRP A 58 -7.02 -20.23 -13.11
C TRP A 58 -8.09 -19.13 -12.92
N LYS A 59 -8.99 -18.97 -13.90
CA LYS A 59 -10.08 -17.99 -13.86
C LYS A 59 -11.05 -18.27 -12.72
N ALA A 60 -11.31 -19.53 -12.41
CA ALA A 60 -12.17 -19.92 -11.29
C ALA A 60 -11.51 -19.69 -9.92
N LYS A 61 -10.19 -19.90 -9.81
CA LYS A 61 -9.46 -19.89 -8.52
C LYS A 61 -8.69 -18.61 -8.22
N ASP A 62 -7.90 -18.13 -9.17
CA ASP A 62 -6.90 -17.08 -8.97
C ASP A 62 -7.39 -15.68 -9.37
N LYS A 63 -8.22 -15.56 -10.41
CA LYS A 63 -8.84 -14.27 -10.78
C LYS A 63 -9.65 -13.65 -9.63
N PRO A 64 -10.46 -14.39 -8.85
CA PRO A 64 -11.15 -13.83 -7.69
C PRO A 64 -10.19 -13.31 -6.61
N VAL A 65 -9.05 -13.99 -6.39
CA VAL A 65 -8.01 -13.53 -5.45
C VAL A 65 -7.44 -12.19 -5.89
N LEU A 66 -7.12 -12.05 -7.18
CA LEU A 66 -6.65 -10.79 -7.76
C LEU A 66 -7.66 -9.66 -7.54
N LEU A 67 -8.94 -9.88 -7.85
CA LEU A 67 -9.99 -8.87 -7.71
C LEU A 67 -10.28 -8.51 -6.24
N ALA A 68 -10.32 -9.51 -5.36
CA ALA A 68 -10.63 -9.33 -3.95
C ALA A 68 -9.54 -8.54 -3.20
N ALA A 69 -8.27 -8.76 -3.54
CA ALA A 69 -7.12 -8.14 -2.87
C ALA A 69 -7.12 -6.60 -2.88
N THR A 70 -7.79 -5.99 -3.87
CA THR A 70 -7.87 -4.52 -3.98
C THR A 70 -9.29 -4.00 -3.83
N ALA A 71 -10.29 -4.86 -3.59
CA ALA A 71 -11.68 -4.45 -3.47
C ALA A 71 -11.92 -3.51 -2.28
N LYS A 72 -11.21 -3.73 -1.17
CA LYS A 72 -11.21 -2.84 0.00
C LYS A 72 -9.96 -3.05 0.85
N VAL A 73 -9.54 -2.01 1.55
CA VAL A 73 -8.58 -2.13 2.65
C VAL A 73 -9.27 -2.79 3.84
N PRO A 74 -8.64 -3.74 4.54
CA PRO A 74 -9.16 -4.25 5.80
C PRO A 74 -9.51 -3.10 6.76
N SER A 75 -10.71 -3.13 7.36
CA SER A 75 -11.20 -2.04 8.21
C SER A 75 -10.35 -1.81 9.46
N THR A 76 -9.50 -2.77 9.80
CA THR A 76 -8.59 -2.73 10.94
C THR A 76 -7.27 -2.02 10.60
N THR A 77 -6.89 -1.85 9.33
CA THR A 77 -5.63 -1.20 8.91
C THR A 77 -5.50 0.24 9.41
N PHE A 78 -6.62 0.98 9.44
CA PHE A 78 -6.69 2.34 9.98
C PHE A 78 -7.94 2.47 10.87
N PRO A 79 -7.88 2.10 12.17
CA PRO A 79 -9.06 1.97 13.01
C PRO A 79 -9.64 3.35 13.38
N ILE A 80 -10.72 3.76 12.70
CA ILE A 80 -11.37 5.06 12.93
C ILE A 80 -12.17 5.10 14.25
N LYS A 81 -12.58 3.94 14.78
CA LYS A 81 -13.39 3.83 16.00
C LYS A 81 -12.54 3.45 17.21
N GLY A 82 -12.74 4.16 18.32
CA GLY A 82 -12.10 3.88 19.60
C GLY A 82 -10.78 4.62 19.81
N ASP A 83 -10.14 4.38 20.96
CA ASP A 83 -8.85 4.95 21.28
C ASP A 83 -7.72 4.13 20.62
N VAL A 84 -7.09 4.73 19.61
CA VAL A 84 -5.95 4.18 18.85
C VAL A 84 -4.73 3.90 19.73
N TYR A 85 -4.67 4.50 20.93
CA TYR A 85 -3.61 4.28 21.91
C TYR A 85 -3.89 3.10 22.84
N THR A 86 -4.96 2.34 22.63
CA THR A 86 -5.20 1.08 23.36
C THR A 86 -4.39 -0.08 22.77
N ALA A 87 -3.98 -1.03 23.61
CA ALA A 87 -3.30 -2.24 23.16
C ALA A 87 -4.17 -3.07 22.20
N LYS A 88 -5.49 -3.11 22.42
CA LYS A 88 -6.44 -3.78 21.53
C LYS A 88 -6.45 -3.14 20.14
N SER A 89 -6.58 -1.81 20.06
CA SER A 89 -6.59 -1.10 18.77
C SER A 89 -5.29 -1.29 18.01
N ARG A 90 -4.13 -1.17 18.68
CA ARG A 90 -2.83 -1.38 18.02
C ARG A 90 -2.62 -2.80 17.50
N ARG A 91 -3.07 -3.82 18.25
CA ARG A 91 -3.02 -5.22 17.77
C ARG A 91 -3.90 -5.41 16.54
N SER A 92 -5.11 -4.86 16.56
CA SER A 92 -6.02 -4.89 15.42
C SER A 92 -5.41 -4.17 14.20
N GLN A 93 -4.77 -3.02 14.42
CA GLN A 93 -4.06 -2.28 13.37
C GLN A 93 -2.93 -3.10 12.74
N LYS A 94 -2.12 -3.77 13.57
CA LYS A 94 -1.08 -4.68 13.10
C LYS A 94 -1.65 -5.81 12.24
N GLN A 95 -2.74 -6.44 12.67
CA GLN A 95 -3.41 -7.48 11.89
C GLN A 95 -3.89 -6.97 10.53
N GLY A 96 -4.49 -5.77 10.48
CA GLY A 96 -4.90 -5.14 9.21
C GLY A 96 -3.71 -4.82 8.30
N CYS A 97 -2.59 -4.37 8.86
CA CYS A 97 -1.35 -4.14 8.12
C CYS A 97 -0.77 -5.44 7.55
N ASP A 98 -0.71 -6.49 8.37
CA ASP A 98 -0.16 -7.79 7.98
C ASP A 98 -1.06 -8.46 6.92
N ALA A 99 -2.38 -8.25 6.97
CA ALA A 99 -3.32 -8.69 5.93
C ALA A 99 -3.07 -7.98 4.58
N VAL A 100 -2.79 -6.67 4.57
CA VAL A 100 -2.41 -5.95 3.34
C VAL A 100 -1.12 -6.52 2.76
N ALA A 101 -0.13 -6.83 3.61
CA ALA A 101 1.12 -7.44 3.18
C ALA A 101 0.90 -8.86 2.60
N ALA A 102 -0.01 -9.64 3.19
CA ALA A 102 -0.41 -10.95 2.68
C ALA A 102 -1.09 -10.83 1.32
N SER A 103 -2.06 -9.91 1.16
CA SER A 103 -2.71 -9.66 -0.12
C SER A 103 -1.72 -9.31 -1.24
N ARG A 104 -0.64 -8.59 -0.94
CA ARG A 104 0.43 -8.32 -1.93
C ARG A 104 1.14 -9.61 -2.40
N LYS A 105 1.36 -10.57 -1.50
CA LYS A 105 1.94 -11.87 -1.86
C LYS A 105 0.95 -12.71 -2.65
N ASP A 106 -0.31 -12.70 -2.24
CA ASP A 106 -1.37 -13.48 -2.88
C ASP A 106 -1.59 -13.04 -4.34
N ILE A 107 -1.58 -11.73 -4.63
CA ILE A 107 -1.71 -11.24 -6.01
C ILE A 107 -0.51 -11.59 -6.88
N ALA A 108 0.70 -11.60 -6.32
CA ALA A 108 1.89 -12.01 -7.08
C ALA A 108 1.81 -13.50 -7.41
N ALA A 109 1.51 -14.33 -6.40
CA ALA A 109 1.39 -15.77 -6.59
C ALA A 109 0.24 -16.15 -7.55
N ALA A 110 -0.88 -15.43 -7.51
CA ALA A 110 -1.99 -15.62 -8.45
C ALA A 110 -1.60 -15.23 -9.89
N ALA A 111 -0.77 -14.20 -10.05
CA ALA A 111 -0.24 -13.79 -11.35
C ALA A 111 0.74 -14.83 -11.92
N ASP A 112 1.63 -15.36 -11.07
CA ASP A 112 2.63 -16.35 -11.47
C ASP A 112 2.00 -17.70 -11.89
N ARG A 113 0.80 -18.00 -11.38
CA ARG A 113 0.02 -19.19 -11.76
C ARG A 113 -0.78 -19.03 -13.06
N LEU A 114 -0.77 -17.86 -13.70
CA LEU A 114 -1.46 -17.68 -14.97
C LEU A 114 -0.84 -18.59 -16.04
N PRO A 115 -1.61 -19.51 -16.66
CA PRO A 115 -1.06 -20.39 -17.68
C PRO A 115 -0.60 -19.59 -18.91
N THR A 116 0.47 -20.08 -19.52
CA THR A 116 1.08 -19.46 -20.70
C THR A 116 1.24 -20.49 -21.82
N ILE A 117 1.04 -20.07 -23.06
CA ILE A 117 1.30 -20.89 -24.24
C ILE A 117 1.97 -20.00 -25.30
N ASP A 118 2.98 -20.53 -25.98
CA ASP A 118 3.62 -19.87 -27.12
C ASP A 118 2.88 -20.29 -28.39
N GLY A 119 2.18 -19.35 -29.03
CA GLY A 119 1.42 -19.62 -30.26
C GLY A 119 2.28 -19.65 -31.53
N GLY A 120 3.61 -19.53 -31.41
CA GLY A 120 4.55 -19.53 -32.52
C GLY A 120 4.99 -20.91 -33.02
N GLY A 121 5.86 -20.90 -34.02
CA GLY A 121 6.50 -22.11 -34.57
C GLY A 121 5.59 -22.98 -35.44
N LEU A 122 6.06 -24.21 -35.71
CA LEU A 122 5.39 -25.15 -36.63
C LEU A 122 3.93 -25.42 -36.22
N LEU A 123 3.64 -25.51 -34.91
CA LEU A 123 2.30 -25.78 -34.39
C LEU A 123 1.33 -24.62 -34.66
N GLY A 124 1.79 -23.37 -34.57
CA GLY A 124 0.99 -22.20 -34.95
C GLY A 124 0.75 -22.10 -36.46
N THR A 125 1.69 -22.57 -37.29
CA THR A 125 1.53 -22.61 -38.76
C THR A 125 0.52 -23.65 -39.20
N VAL A 126 0.39 -24.77 -38.49
CA VAL A 126 -0.51 -25.88 -38.87
C VAL A 126 -1.85 -25.88 -38.12
N SER A 127 -2.06 -24.97 -37.17
CA SER A 127 -3.31 -24.87 -36.40
C SER A 127 -3.60 -23.42 -36.01
N SER A 128 -4.71 -22.87 -36.51
CA SER A 128 -5.21 -21.55 -36.12
C SER A 128 -5.55 -21.49 -34.63
N ASP A 129 -6.18 -22.54 -34.09
CA ASP A 129 -6.60 -22.60 -32.68
C ASP A 129 -5.39 -22.46 -31.73
N TYR A 130 -4.25 -23.06 -32.09
CA TYR A 130 -3.01 -22.95 -31.32
C TYR A 130 -2.40 -21.54 -31.40
N SER A 131 -2.44 -20.93 -32.59
CA SER A 131 -1.99 -19.55 -32.79
C SER A 131 -2.85 -18.56 -31.99
N ASP A 132 -4.17 -18.70 -32.08
CA ASP A 132 -5.15 -17.89 -31.34
C ASP A 132 -5.01 -18.05 -29.82
N ALA A 133 -4.74 -19.27 -29.33
CA ALA A 133 -4.46 -19.53 -27.92
C ALA A 133 -3.22 -18.76 -27.45
N GLY A 134 -2.16 -18.71 -28.26
CA GLY A 134 -0.97 -17.88 -28.00
C GLY A 134 -1.28 -16.39 -27.93
N ASP A 135 -2.02 -15.87 -28.90
CA ASP A 135 -2.46 -14.47 -28.93
C ASP A 135 -3.30 -14.10 -27.71
N HIS A 136 -4.23 -14.96 -27.32
CA HIS A 136 -5.01 -14.82 -26.10
C HIS A 136 -4.13 -14.85 -24.86
N SER A 137 -3.15 -15.76 -24.80
CA SER A 137 -2.19 -15.84 -23.69
C SER A 137 -1.42 -14.55 -23.50
N VAL A 138 -0.87 -13.98 -24.58
CA VAL A 138 -0.13 -12.71 -24.54
C VAL A 138 -1.03 -11.56 -24.08
N LYS A 139 -2.26 -11.47 -24.61
CA LYS A 139 -3.24 -10.44 -24.21
C LYS A 139 -3.61 -10.56 -22.72
N ARG A 140 -3.91 -11.76 -22.25
CA ARG A 140 -4.25 -12.06 -20.84
C ARG A 140 -3.09 -11.73 -19.90
N GLN A 141 -1.87 -12.18 -20.23
CA GLN A 141 -0.65 -11.88 -19.48
C GLN A 141 -0.42 -10.37 -19.35
N LYS A 142 -0.60 -9.61 -20.44
CA LYS A 142 -0.44 -8.15 -20.42
C LYS A 142 -1.40 -7.49 -19.43
N VAL A 143 -2.67 -7.88 -19.43
CA VAL A 143 -3.70 -7.35 -18.53
C VAL A 143 -3.39 -7.72 -17.08
N VAL A 144 -3.10 -8.99 -16.79
CA VAL A 144 -2.78 -9.45 -15.43
C VAL A 144 -1.51 -8.77 -14.90
N LYS A 145 -0.45 -8.67 -15.70
CA LYS A 145 0.81 -8.02 -15.32
C LYS A 145 0.62 -6.53 -15.04
N ALA A 146 -0.16 -5.82 -15.87
CA ALA A 146 -0.46 -4.41 -15.66
C ALA A 146 -1.22 -4.19 -14.34
N TYR A 147 -2.26 -4.98 -14.09
CA TYR A 147 -3.03 -4.94 -12.85
C TYR A 147 -2.15 -5.24 -11.62
N VAL A 148 -1.42 -6.36 -11.63
CA VAL A 148 -0.61 -6.81 -10.49
C VAL A 148 0.48 -5.80 -10.15
N LYS A 149 1.11 -5.18 -11.15
CA LYS A 149 2.10 -4.11 -10.95
C LYS A 149 1.50 -2.92 -10.19
N ARG A 150 0.34 -2.42 -10.63
CA ARG A 150 -0.35 -1.28 -10.02
C ARG A 150 -0.90 -1.62 -8.63
N ALA A 151 -1.58 -2.75 -8.51
CA ALA A 151 -2.12 -3.26 -7.24
C ALA A 151 -1.02 -3.48 -6.21
N SER A 152 0.11 -4.09 -6.60
CA SER A 152 1.25 -4.30 -5.70
C SER A 152 1.85 -3.00 -5.19
N ALA A 153 1.95 -1.98 -6.06
CA ALA A 153 2.44 -0.66 -5.68
C ALA A 153 1.48 0.04 -4.69
N ALA A 154 0.17 0.02 -4.96
CA ALA A 154 -0.86 0.56 -4.08
C ALA A 154 -0.84 -0.11 -2.70
N LEU A 155 -0.87 -1.45 -2.65
CA LEU A 155 -0.81 -2.21 -1.40
C LEU A 155 0.50 -1.98 -0.65
N ALA A 156 1.64 -1.88 -1.34
CA ALA A 156 2.92 -1.57 -0.71
C ALA A 156 2.94 -0.18 -0.07
N GLN A 157 2.31 0.82 -0.69
CA GLN A 157 2.15 2.14 -0.09
C GLN A 157 1.23 2.09 1.15
N ILE A 158 0.09 1.40 1.06
CA ILE A 158 -0.84 1.23 2.19
C ILE A 158 -0.14 0.55 3.37
N GLU A 159 0.62 -0.53 3.11
CA GLU A 159 1.41 -1.23 4.12
C GLU A 159 2.43 -0.29 4.78
N ARG A 160 3.20 0.44 3.97
CA ARG A 160 4.21 1.40 4.44
C ARG A 160 3.60 2.44 5.38
N ASP A 161 2.51 3.07 4.96
CA ASP A 161 1.83 4.11 5.74
C ASP A 161 1.18 3.54 7.01
N CYS A 162 0.63 2.33 6.95
CA CYS A 162 0.10 1.65 8.12
C CYS A 162 1.19 1.31 9.15
N ARG A 163 2.34 0.77 8.71
CA ARG A 163 3.49 0.49 9.60
C ARG A 163 4.00 1.74 10.29
N PHE A 164 4.16 2.83 9.54
CA PHE A 164 4.57 4.11 10.12
C PHE A 164 3.52 4.64 11.11
N ASN A 165 2.23 4.54 10.79
CA ASN A 165 1.17 4.97 11.69
C ASN A 165 1.12 4.13 12.99
N ILE A 166 1.36 2.81 12.92
CA ILE A 166 1.53 1.96 14.10
C ILE A 166 2.69 2.45 14.98
N LYS A 167 3.82 2.85 14.38
CA LYS A 167 4.98 3.42 15.10
C LYS A 167 4.56 4.71 15.82
N VAL A 168 3.88 5.62 15.14
CA VAL A 168 3.33 6.86 15.71
C VAL A 168 2.36 6.56 16.86
N ASN A 169 1.37 5.70 16.67
CA ASN A 169 0.37 5.35 17.69
C ASN A 169 1.01 4.66 18.91
N SER A 170 1.98 3.78 18.70
CA SER A 170 2.70 3.07 19.77
C SER A 170 3.55 4.01 20.62
N THR A 171 4.35 4.86 19.98
CA THR A 171 5.11 5.90 20.69
C THR A 171 4.17 6.87 21.40
N SER A 172 3.02 7.16 20.80
CA SER A 172 2.02 8.07 21.35
C SER A 172 1.31 7.59 22.59
N ALA A 173 1.07 6.28 22.70
CA ALA A 173 0.44 5.70 23.87
C ALA A 173 1.25 5.91 25.16
N ALA A 174 2.58 5.84 25.08
CA ALA A 174 3.45 5.92 26.26
C ALA A 174 3.37 7.28 26.95
N TYR A 175 3.54 8.39 26.21
CA TYR A 175 3.45 9.73 26.80
C TYR A 175 2.00 10.16 27.06
N SER A 176 1.02 9.67 26.28
CA SER A 176 -0.41 9.93 26.54
C SER A 176 -0.85 9.38 27.89
N LYS A 177 -0.34 8.20 28.30
CA LYS A 177 -0.56 7.64 29.64
C LYS A 177 -0.09 8.61 30.74
N VAL A 178 1.10 9.18 30.61
CA VAL A 178 1.66 10.13 31.59
C VAL A 178 0.89 11.46 31.56
N PHE A 179 0.54 11.96 30.37
CA PHE A 179 -0.33 13.14 30.22
C PHE A 179 -1.68 12.97 30.93
N ASN A 180 -2.30 11.79 30.79
CA ASN A 180 -3.57 11.47 31.44
C ASN A 180 -3.43 11.27 32.95
N GLN A 181 -2.29 10.79 33.45
CA GLN A 181 -2.04 10.75 34.90
C GLN A 181 -2.01 12.15 35.51
N ALA A 182 -1.53 13.16 34.77
CA ALA A 182 -1.49 14.53 35.26
C ALA A 182 -2.88 15.14 35.50
N THR A 183 -3.92 14.72 34.75
CA THR A 183 -5.26 15.32 34.86
C THR A 183 -5.91 15.08 36.22
N LYS A 184 -5.49 14.05 36.97
CA LYS A 184 -5.95 13.76 38.34
C LYS A 184 -5.61 14.87 39.35
N TYR A 185 -4.65 15.73 39.03
CA TYR A 185 -4.20 16.83 39.88
C TYR A 185 -4.81 18.19 39.48
N LEU A 186 -5.70 18.19 38.50
CA LEU A 186 -6.46 19.37 38.10
C LEU A 186 -7.75 19.47 38.93
N LEU A 187 -8.18 20.70 39.18
CA LEU A 187 -9.53 20.99 39.64
C LEU A 187 -10.48 20.94 38.45
N LYS A 188 -11.68 20.36 38.64
CA LYS A 188 -12.76 20.42 37.65
C LYS A 188 -13.54 21.73 37.80
N ARG A 189 -14.28 22.11 36.75
CA ARG A 189 -15.24 23.22 36.82
C ARG A 189 -16.16 23.08 38.04
N GLY A 190 -16.38 24.18 38.75
CA GLY A 190 -17.19 24.27 39.95
C GLY A 190 -16.50 23.81 41.23
N GLN A 191 -15.29 23.24 41.14
CA GLN A 191 -14.54 22.82 42.32
C GLN A 191 -13.68 23.96 42.86
N SER A 192 -13.63 24.03 44.19
CA SER A 192 -12.75 24.90 44.96
C SER A 192 -11.78 24.06 45.78
N GLU A 193 -10.58 24.59 45.98
CA GLU A 193 -9.56 23.97 46.81
C GLU A 193 -8.64 25.05 47.37
N GLY A 194 -8.33 25.00 48.66
CA GLY A 194 -7.58 26.08 49.31
C GLY A 194 -8.25 27.45 49.07
N ASN A 195 -7.45 28.43 48.62
CA ASN A 195 -7.91 29.80 48.31
C ASN A 195 -8.27 30.03 46.84
N GLY A 196 -8.54 28.98 46.06
CA GLY A 196 -8.84 29.09 44.63
C GLY A 196 -10.04 28.26 44.19
N SER A 197 -10.73 28.74 43.15
CA SER A 197 -11.86 28.06 42.52
C SER A 197 -11.68 27.96 41.01
N CYS A 198 -12.15 26.87 40.40
CA CYS A 198 -12.16 26.70 38.95
C CYS A 198 -13.55 26.97 38.37
N THR A 199 -13.80 28.18 37.84
CA THR A 199 -15.14 28.59 37.39
C THR A 199 -15.26 28.69 35.87
N SER A 200 -14.26 29.27 35.19
CA SER A 200 -14.33 29.60 33.76
C SER A 200 -13.89 28.49 32.80
N PHE A 201 -13.21 27.44 33.29
CA PHE A 201 -12.64 26.38 32.45
C PHE A 201 -13.11 25.00 32.90
N ASP A 202 -13.09 24.01 32.00
CA ASP A 202 -13.46 22.63 32.34
C ASP A 202 -12.51 22.05 33.40
N THR A 203 -11.24 22.46 33.35
CA THR A 203 -10.23 22.13 34.35
C THR A 203 -9.27 23.29 34.61
N CYS A 204 -8.77 23.39 35.84
CA CYS A 204 -7.79 24.40 36.27
C CYS A 204 -6.64 23.73 37.04
N VAL A 205 -5.45 24.34 37.01
CA VAL A 205 -4.34 23.89 37.85
C VAL A 205 -4.68 24.17 39.31
N SER A 206 -4.52 23.16 40.18
CA SER A 206 -4.77 23.31 41.61
C SER A 206 -3.92 24.43 42.23
N PRO A 207 -4.47 25.25 43.15
CA PRO A 207 -3.71 26.22 43.94
C PRO A 207 -2.75 25.55 44.94
N LEU A 208 -3.04 24.32 45.37
CA LEU A 208 -2.20 23.63 46.34
C LEU A 208 -0.85 23.31 45.72
N ALA A 209 0.22 23.79 46.37
CA ALA A 209 1.58 23.64 45.87
C ALA A 209 1.92 22.18 45.54
N SER A 210 1.52 21.22 46.38
CA SER A 210 1.76 19.79 46.18
C SER A 210 1.11 19.25 44.89
N LYS A 211 -0.17 19.55 44.64
CA LYS A 211 -0.91 19.11 43.44
C LYS A 211 -0.45 19.84 42.18
N LYS A 212 -0.25 21.16 42.25
CA LYS A 212 0.35 21.98 41.17
C LYS A 212 1.71 21.42 40.73
N ASN A 213 2.59 21.15 41.68
CA ASN A 213 3.92 20.64 41.40
C ASN A 213 3.87 19.26 40.76
N LYS A 214 3.08 18.32 41.32
CA LYS A 214 2.86 17.00 40.73
C LYS A 214 2.27 17.07 39.31
N TYR A 215 1.29 17.94 39.08
CA TYR A 215 0.74 18.20 37.74
C TYR A 215 1.84 18.64 36.76
N ALA A 216 2.61 19.67 37.13
CA ALA A 216 3.64 20.23 36.27
C ALA A 216 4.78 19.22 36.02
N ASP A 217 5.20 18.47 37.03
CA ASP A 217 6.26 17.45 36.91
C ASP A 217 5.84 16.33 35.95
N LEU A 218 4.60 15.84 36.05
CA LEU A 218 4.07 14.84 35.12
C LEU A 218 3.94 15.37 33.69
N ARG A 219 3.46 16.62 33.52
CA ARG A 219 3.38 17.27 32.21
C ARG A 219 4.76 17.50 31.60
N LEU A 220 5.75 17.91 32.39
CA LEU A 220 7.14 18.03 31.96
C LEU A 220 7.72 16.68 31.55
N LYS A 221 7.48 15.62 32.35
CA LYS A 221 7.90 14.25 32.02
C LYS A 221 7.30 13.80 30.68
N ALA A 222 5.99 13.93 30.51
CA ALA A 222 5.30 13.54 29.27
C ALA A 222 5.80 14.34 28.06
N THR A 223 5.99 15.65 28.22
CA THR A 223 6.47 16.53 27.14
C THR A 223 7.92 16.21 26.76
N ARG A 224 8.79 15.91 27.73
CA ARG A 224 10.17 15.45 27.47
C ARG A 224 10.22 14.09 26.80
N MET A 225 9.34 13.16 27.18
CA MET A 225 9.19 11.87 26.48
C MET A 225 8.79 12.10 25.01
N TYR A 226 7.83 12.99 24.77
CA TYR A 226 7.45 13.36 23.42
C TYR A 226 8.60 14.02 22.64
N GLU A 227 9.35 14.92 23.27
CA GLU A 227 10.53 15.55 22.67
C GLU A 227 11.60 14.52 22.28
N SER A 228 11.91 13.57 23.17
CA SER A 228 13.01 12.62 22.97
C SER A 228 12.66 11.44 22.07
N THR A 229 11.38 11.08 21.96
CA THR A 229 10.92 9.89 21.19
C THR A 229 9.88 10.23 20.14
N GLY A 230 8.85 11.01 20.47
CA GLY A 230 7.77 11.38 19.55
C GLY A 230 8.25 12.27 18.41
N LEU A 231 9.04 13.31 18.70
CA LEU A 231 9.58 14.21 17.68
C LEU A 231 10.54 13.52 16.71
N LYS A 232 11.21 12.44 17.13
CA LYS A 232 12.10 11.65 16.26
C LYS A 232 11.35 11.00 15.09
N LEU A 233 10.05 10.75 15.24
CA LEU A 233 9.23 10.19 14.16
C LEU A 233 8.93 11.21 13.05
N TRP A 234 9.11 12.51 13.31
CA TRP A 234 8.79 13.57 12.36
C TRP A 234 10.02 14.23 11.73
N THR A 235 11.20 13.62 11.90
CA THR A 235 12.44 14.12 11.29
C THR A 235 12.46 13.84 9.79
N SER A 236 13.31 14.55 9.05
CA SER A 236 13.44 14.36 7.60
C SER A 236 13.76 12.93 7.20
N SER A 237 14.55 12.21 8.02
CA SER A 237 14.92 10.81 7.82
C SER A 237 13.77 9.87 8.17
N ALA A 238 13.15 10.00 9.33
CA ALA A 238 12.02 9.15 9.73
C ALA A 238 10.81 9.32 8.79
N CYS A 239 10.54 10.54 8.32
CA CYS A 239 9.47 10.80 7.37
C CYS A 239 9.67 10.13 6.00
N THR A 240 10.84 9.55 5.70
CA THR A 240 11.02 8.73 4.48
C THR A 240 10.35 7.37 4.57
N GLU A 241 10.02 6.91 5.79
CA GLU A 241 9.33 5.65 6.07
C GLU A 241 7.83 5.70 5.72
N THR A 242 7.28 6.86 5.33
CA THR A 242 5.89 7.05 4.88
C THR A 242 5.86 7.67 3.48
N SER A 243 4.77 7.44 2.75
CA SER A 243 4.53 8.06 1.45
C SER A 243 4.20 9.55 1.54
N PHE A 244 3.86 10.07 2.73
CA PHE A 244 3.50 11.48 2.94
C PHE A 244 4.66 12.34 3.47
N LYS A 245 5.86 12.17 2.92
CA LYS A 245 7.13 12.77 3.42
C LYS A 245 7.02 14.25 3.79
N THR A 246 6.50 15.08 2.88
CA THR A 246 6.41 16.54 3.07
C THR A 246 5.38 16.93 4.14
N ALA A 247 4.21 16.29 4.14
CA ALA A 247 3.20 16.51 5.17
C ALA A 247 3.71 16.06 6.55
N CYS A 248 4.37 14.89 6.63
CA CYS A 248 5.02 14.38 7.84
C CYS A 248 6.03 15.39 8.42
N ARG A 249 6.92 15.95 7.59
CA ARG A 249 7.88 16.98 8.05
C ARG A 249 7.20 18.24 8.56
N THR A 250 6.14 18.68 7.87
CA THR A 250 5.36 19.86 8.28
C THR A 250 4.72 19.66 9.66
N ILE A 251 4.21 18.45 9.91
CA ILE A 251 3.66 18.04 11.21
C ILE A 251 4.74 18.09 12.30
N GLY A 252 5.94 17.57 12.01
CA GLY A 252 7.08 17.63 12.94
C GLY A 252 7.48 19.05 13.33
N GLN A 253 7.56 19.95 12.35
CA GLN A 253 7.88 21.36 12.58
C GLN A 253 6.82 22.05 13.45
N ALA A 254 5.53 21.78 13.18
CA ALA A 254 4.42 22.32 13.95
C ALA A 254 4.47 21.85 15.41
N TYR A 255 4.72 20.56 15.64
CA TYR A 255 4.81 20.00 16.98
C TYR A 255 6.07 20.44 17.73
N THR A 256 7.20 20.60 17.06
CA THR A 256 8.45 21.06 17.70
C THR A 256 8.28 22.43 18.38
N ALA A 257 7.63 23.39 17.71
CA ALA A 257 7.37 24.71 18.29
C ALA A 257 6.45 24.63 19.52
N SER A 258 5.38 23.83 19.42
CA SER A 258 4.45 23.58 20.53
C SER A 258 5.16 22.94 21.73
N THR A 259 5.94 21.88 21.51
CA THR A 259 6.67 21.16 22.56
C THR A 259 7.61 22.07 23.34
N LYS A 260 8.41 22.90 22.63
CA LYS A 260 9.30 23.88 23.29
C LYS A 260 8.53 24.87 24.16
N GLN A 261 7.37 25.35 23.70
CA GLN A 261 6.54 26.26 24.47
C GLN A 261 5.86 25.57 25.67
N GLN A 262 5.41 24.32 25.51
CA GLN A 262 4.85 23.52 26.60
C GLN A 262 5.87 23.31 27.72
N LEU A 263 7.12 22.95 27.39
CA LEU A 263 8.19 22.80 28.39
C LEU A 263 8.42 24.09 29.19
N LYS A 264 8.48 25.25 28.51
CA LYS A 264 8.61 26.55 29.17
C LYS A 264 7.42 26.83 30.09
N ASN A 265 6.21 26.57 29.60
CA ASN A 265 4.97 26.85 30.34
C ASN A 265 4.85 25.97 31.59
N TYR A 266 5.07 24.66 31.48
CA TYR A 266 4.99 23.76 32.63
C TYR A 266 6.13 24.00 33.65
N ARG A 267 7.33 24.42 33.22
CA ARG A 267 8.37 24.90 34.14
C ARG A 267 7.91 26.12 34.93
N TYR A 268 7.26 27.08 34.26
CA TYR A 268 6.71 28.26 34.93
C TYR A 268 5.60 27.88 35.92
N VAL A 269 4.67 26.99 35.54
CA VAL A 269 3.65 26.48 36.48
C VAL A 269 4.32 25.85 37.71
N ARG A 270 5.37 25.05 37.51
CA ARG A 270 6.10 24.37 38.59
C ARG A 270 6.76 25.34 39.58
N THR A 271 7.28 26.48 39.11
CA THR A 271 8.02 27.45 39.94
C THR A 271 7.18 28.64 40.39
N SER A 272 6.00 28.85 39.80
CA SER A 272 5.09 29.94 40.17
C SER A 272 4.67 29.84 41.64
N ARG A 273 4.52 30.99 42.33
CA ARG A 273 4.05 31.01 43.73
C ARG A 273 2.58 30.55 43.84
N SER A 274 1.72 31.04 42.95
CA SER A 274 0.31 30.66 42.85
C SER A 274 -0.07 30.28 41.41
N ALA A 275 -0.98 29.33 41.27
CA ALA A 275 -1.62 28.99 40.00
C ALA A 275 -2.94 29.76 39.75
N VAL A 276 -3.49 30.40 40.79
CA VAL A 276 -4.76 31.15 40.74
C VAL A 276 -4.50 32.53 40.18
N ASN A 277 -5.29 32.94 39.19
CA ASN A 277 -5.23 34.26 38.56
C ASN A 277 -3.80 34.69 38.17
N ASN A 278 -2.94 33.74 37.82
CA ASN A 278 -1.53 34.02 37.53
C ASN A 278 -1.38 34.55 36.10
N PRO A 279 -1.01 35.85 35.90
CA PRO A 279 -0.93 36.45 34.58
C PRO A 279 0.18 35.81 33.71
N GLY A 280 1.23 35.28 34.33
CA GLY A 280 2.31 34.57 33.63
C GLY A 280 1.85 33.24 33.05
N ILE A 281 1.05 32.46 33.79
CA ILE A 281 0.44 31.21 33.29
C ILE A 281 -0.52 31.54 32.14
N SER A 282 -1.39 32.53 32.30
CA SER A 282 -2.33 32.95 31.24
C SER A 282 -1.62 33.44 29.98
N LYS A 283 -0.55 34.25 30.11
CA LYS A 283 0.27 34.70 28.98
C LYS A 283 0.98 33.53 28.31
N GLY A 284 1.49 32.57 29.09
CA GLY A 284 2.10 31.34 28.60
C GLY A 284 1.15 30.46 27.79
N ASN A 285 -0.07 30.26 28.29
CA ASN A 285 -1.15 29.54 27.60
C ASN A 285 -1.56 30.23 26.30
N LYS A 286 -1.83 31.55 26.33
CA LYS A 286 -2.16 32.33 25.11
C LYS A 286 -1.08 32.19 24.02
N LYS A 287 0.20 32.19 24.41
CA LYS A 287 1.32 31.98 23.47
C LYS A 287 1.32 30.56 22.92
N LEU A 288 1.06 29.55 23.75
CA LEU A 288 0.94 28.16 23.32
C LEU A 288 -0.22 27.99 22.32
N ASP A 289 -1.39 28.56 22.61
CA ASP A 289 -2.57 28.50 21.75
C ASP A 289 -2.29 29.13 20.38
N LYS A 290 -1.62 30.29 20.35
CA LYS A 290 -1.19 30.93 19.10
C LYS A 290 -0.26 30.04 18.28
N ILE A 291 0.74 29.41 18.92
CA ILE A 291 1.66 28.48 18.25
C ILE A 291 0.92 27.24 17.74
N ALA A 292 0.03 26.68 18.55
CA ALA A 292 -0.77 25.52 18.17
C ALA A 292 -1.68 25.84 16.97
N ALA A 293 -2.38 26.98 16.98
CA ALA A 293 -3.23 27.43 15.88
C ALA A 293 -2.44 27.63 14.57
N GLN A 294 -1.27 28.27 14.65
CA GLN A 294 -0.38 28.42 13.50
C GLN A 294 0.13 27.07 12.97
N GLY A 295 0.50 26.16 13.89
CA GLY A 295 0.89 24.79 13.55
C GLY A 295 -0.22 24.04 12.83
N GLN A 296 -1.45 24.08 13.36
CA GLN A 296 -2.62 23.46 12.74
C GLN A 296 -2.93 24.05 11.36
N LYS A 297 -2.80 25.37 11.17
CA LYS A 297 -2.94 26.00 9.85
C LYS A 297 -1.92 25.44 8.84
N ARG A 298 -0.67 25.24 9.26
CA ARG A 298 0.38 24.65 8.40
C ARG A 298 0.11 23.19 8.07
N ILE A 299 -0.26 22.37 9.07
CA ILE A 299 -0.62 20.97 8.86
C ILE A 299 -1.80 20.87 7.89
N ARG A 300 -2.86 21.66 8.11
CA ARG A 300 -4.02 21.71 7.23
C ARG A 300 -3.63 22.03 5.80
N LYS A 301 -2.82 23.07 5.59
CA LYS A 301 -2.34 23.44 4.25
C LYS A 301 -1.59 22.27 3.60
N ALA A 302 -0.69 21.61 4.33
CA ALA A 302 0.10 20.50 3.80
C ALA A 302 -0.74 19.25 3.47
N VAL A 303 -1.69 18.87 4.33
CA VAL A 303 -2.56 17.71 4.10
C VAL A 303 -3.52 17.96 2.94
N LEU A 304 -4.14 19.14 2.87
CA LEU A 304 -5.08 19.45 1.80
C LEU A 304 -4.40 19.68 0.44
N ALA A 305 -3.10 20.00 0.42
CA ALA A 305 -2.31 20.12 -0.80
C ALA A 305 -1.95 18.76 -1.44
N LEU A 306 -2.22 17.63 -0.78
CA LEU A 306 -1.98 16.29 -1.33
C LEU A 306 -2.93 15.95 -2.49
N GLY A 307 -4.05 16.68 -2.63
CA GLY A 307 -4.96 16.52 -3.77
C GLY A 307 -6.40 16.98 -3.48
N PRO A 308 -7.22 17.17 -4.52
CA PRO A 308 -8.59 17.69 -4.38
C PRO A 308 -9.51 16.77 -3.57
N ALA A 309 -9.28 15.45 -3.59
CA ALA A 309 -10.06 14.49 -2.80
C ALA A 309 -9.96 14.76 -1.29
N TYR A 310 -8.77 15.12 -0.79
CA TYR A 310 -8.57 15.47 0.63
C TYR A 310 -9.30 16.74 1.04
N ALA A 311 -9.41 17.72 0.13
CA ALA A 311 -10.14 18.97 0.37
C ALA A 311 -11.66 18.77 0.36
N LYS A 312 -12.16 17.80 -0.42
CA LYS A 312 -13.59 17.46 -0.52
C LYS A 312 -14.08 16.57 0.62
N ASP A 313 -13.21 15.74 1.21
CA ASP A 313 -13.61 14.87 2.32
C ASP A 313 -13.92 15.65 3.61
N LYS A 314 -15.14 15.49 4.12
CA LYS A 314 -15.64 16.21 5.31
C LYS A 314 -14.86 15.87 6.58
N LYS A 315 -14.42 14.62 6.76
CA LYS A 315 -13.74 14.16 7.98
C LYS A 315 -12.29 14.64 8.00
N VAL A 316 -11.59 14.49 6.88
CA VAL A 316 -10.22 15.00 6.71
C VAL A 316 -10.21 16.52 6.77
N ARG A 317 -11.15 17.22 6.15
CA ARG A 317 -11.23 18.69 6.24
C ARG A 317 -11.48 19.19 7.67
N ARG A 318 -12.27 18.45 8.47
CA ARG A 318 -12.54 18.78 9.88
C ARG A 318 -11.36 18.49 10.79
N SER A 319 -10.61 17.42 10.53
CA SER A 319 -9.40 17.05 11.28
C SER A 319 -8.22 16.77 10.33
N PRO A 320 -7.67 17.80 9.68
CA PRO A 320 -6.64 17.65 8.67
C PRO A 320 -5.29 17.48 9.37
N GLY A 321 -4.92 16.23 9.61
CA GLY A 321 -3.68 15.86 10.29
C GLY A 321 -3.37 14.38 10.13
N TRP A 322 -2.43 13.89 10.94
CA TRP A 322 -2.04 12.48 10.97
C TRP A 322 -3.11 11.64 11.69
N THR A 323 -4.21 11.36 10.99
CA THR A 323 -5.39 10.70 11.58
C THR A 323 -5.78 9.46 10.79
N GLU A 324 -6.49 8.54 11.44
CA GLU A 324 -6.99 7.33 10.78
C GLU A 324 -7.96 7.64 9.62
N ASN A 325 -8.70 8.76 9.70
CA ASN A 325 -9.54 9.24 8.60
C ASN A 325 -8.71 9.65 7.38
N PHE A 326 -7.60 10.36 7.61
CA PHE A 326 -6.68 10.76 6.55
C PHE A 326 -6.13 9.51 5.83
N PHE A 327 -5.62 8.55 6.59
CA PHE A 327 -5.07 7.32 6.00
C PHE A 327 -6.11 6.44 5.31
N THR A 328 -7.33 6.35 5.88
CA THR A 328 -8.42 5.61 5.25
C THR A 328 -8.78 6.24 3.89
N LEU A 329 -8.85 7.57 3.81
CA LEU A 329 -9.09 8.26 2.54
C LEU A 329 -7.94 8.04 1.56
N SER A 330 -6.69 8.18 2.01
CA SER A 330 -5.51 7.94 1.17
C SER A 330 -5.51 6.54 0.57
N ALA A 331 -5.79 5.53 1.38
CA ALA A 331 -5.79 4.15 0.96
C ALA A 331 -6.96 3.86 0.00
N ARG A 332 -8.11 4.49 0.21
CA ARG A 332 -9.23 4.43 -0.74
C ARG A 332 -8.84 5.02 -2.10
N ILE A 333 -8.25 6.21 -2.13
CA ILE A 333 -7.82 6.86 -3.38
C ILE A 333 -6.90 5.92 -4.17
N LEU A 334 -5.92 5.31 -3.52
CA LEU A 334 -5.00 4.37 -4.16
C LEU A 334 -5.68 3.13 -4.75
N LEU A 335 -6.77 2.65 -4.15
CA LEU A 335 -7.52 1.50 -4.65
C LEU A 335 -8.57 1.89 -5.69
N ASP A 336 -9.11 3.11 -5.61
CA ASP A 336 -10.03 3.69 -6.60
C ASP A 336 -9.28 3.98 -7.91
N ASP A 337 -8.00 4.38 -7.84
CA ASP A 337 -7.10 4.59 -8.99
C ASP A 337 -6.81 3.30 -9.79
N LEU A 338 -7.24 2.13 -9.31
CA LEU A 338 -7.11 0.82 -10.00
C LEU A 338 -8.36 0.44 -10.80
N ALA A 339 -9.36 1.32 -10.91
CA ALA A 339 -10.67 0.99 -11.49
C ALA A 339 -10.57 0.44 -12.92
N ASP A 340 -9.75 1.06 -13.76
CA ASP A 340 -9.60 0.66 -15.17
C ASP A 340 -8.89 -0.69 -15.30
N GLU A 341 -7.77 -0.92 -14.59
CA GLU A 341 -7.09 -2.21 -14.60
C GLU A 341 -7.97 -3.31 -13.98
N ARG A 342 -8.76 -3.01 -12.94
CA ARG A 342 -9.71 -3.96 -12.35
C ARG A 342 -10.82 -4.31 -13.33
N ALA A 343 -11.33 -3.34 -14.09
CA ALA A 343 -12.34 -3.56 -15.13
C ALA A 343 -11.77 -4.40 -16.29
N ALA A 344 -10.54 -4.13 -16.73
CA ALA A 344 -9.85 -4.91 -17.75
C ALA A 344 -9.63 -6.37 -17.29
N LEU A 345 -9.16 -6.57 -16.06
CA LEU A 345 -9.03 -7.90 -15.45
C LEU A 345 -10.41 -8.58 -15.34
N GLY A 346 -11.46 -7.83 -15.02
CA GLY A 346 -12.84 -8.31 -14.93
C GLY A 346 -13.37 -8.90 -16.23
N LYS A 347 -12.91 -8.40 -17.39
CA LYS A 347 -13.32 -8.87 -18.73
C LYS A 347 -12.62 -10.15 -19.19
N LEU A 348 -11.54 -10.58 -18.53
CA LEU A 348 -10.83 -11.83 -18.82
C LEU A 348 -11.69 -13.07 -18.47
#